data_AF-A0A0E3Q5T6-F1
#
_entry.id   AF-A0A0E3Q5T6-F1
#
_cell.length_a   1.000
_cell.length_b   1.000
_cell.length_c   1.000
_cell.angle_alpha   90.00
_cell.angle_beta   90.00
_cell.angle_gamma   90.00
#
_symmetry.space_group_name_H-M   'P 1'
#
loop_
_entity.id
_entity.type
_entity.pdbx_description
1 polymer ?
#
loop_
_entity_poly.entity_id
_entity_poly.type
_entity_poly.pdbx_seq_one_letter_code
_entity_poly.pdbx_strand_id
1 'polypeptide(L)'
;MDVYIPGCPPSPELIRNVAVMAYLLLEGNEEQKALAGRYLKPLMDLAKRGTTGCFCDLMNDVINQGLCIGCGICAASCPVRAITHEFGKPQGDLNLCIKCGSCYGACPRSFFNSDVISEFEAISEIIAGALKEGEKDD
;
A
#
# COMPACT_ATOMS: atom_id res chain seq x y z
N MET A 1 -4.47 15.74 6.34
CA MET A 1 -4.88 14.58 5.51
C MET A 1 -4.82 13.37 6.40
N ASP A 2 -5.91 12.62 6.51
CA ASP A 2 -5.98 11.50 7.46
C ASP A 2 -5.46 10.19 6.86
N VAL A 3 -5.71 9.95 5.57
CA VAL A 3 -5.36 8.70 4.87
C VAL A 3 -4.74 9.03 3.51
N TYR A 4 -3.69 8.30 3.12
CA TYR A 4 -3.09 8.34 1.78
C TYR A 4 -3.40 7.08 0.97
N ILE A 5 -3.84 7.26 -0.28
CA ILE A 5 -3.94 6.18 -1.28
C ILE A 5 -2.93 6.51 -2.39
N PRO A 6 -1.65 6.06 -2.27
CA PRO A 6 -0.63 6.39 -3.25
C PRO A 6 -0.84 5.60 -4.55
N GLY A 7 -0.47 6.20 -5.68
CA GLY A 7 -0.56 5.58 -7.01
C GLY A 7 -0.88 6.58 -8.11
N CYS A 8 -0.31 6.37 -9.30
CA CYS A 8 -0.62 7.17 -10.49
C CYS A 8 -0.61 6.24 -11.73
N PRO A 9 -1.75 5.58 -12.04
CA PRO A 9 -3.03 5.63 -11.31
C PRO A 9 -3.00 4.83 -9.98
N PRO A 10 -3.86 5.15 -9.00
CA PRO A 10 -4.10 4.30 -7.84
C PRO A 10 -4.77 2.98 -8.26
N SER A 11 -4.48 1.90 -7.52
CA SER A 11 -5.13 0.60 -7.74
C SER A 11 -6.62 0.68 -7.36
N PRO A 12 -7.55 0.23 -8.23
CA PRO A 12 -8.97 0.16 -7.90
C PRO A 12 -9.25 -0.66 -6.63
N GLU A 13 -8.50 -1.75 -6.44
CA GLU A 13 -8.62 -2.62 -5.27
C GLU A 13 -8.23 -1.88 -3.98
N LEU A 14 -7.18 -1.05 -4.01
CA LEU A 14 -6.79 -0.27 -2.84
C LEU A 14 -7.86 0.77 -2.48
N ILE A 15 -8.43 1.46 -3.47
CA ILE A 15 -9.52 2.42 -3.26
C ILE A 15 -10.72 1.72 -2.61
N ARG A 16 -11.13 0.59 -3.20
CA ARG A 16 -12.22 -0.23 -2.69
C ARG A 16 -11.98 -0.69 -1.26
N ASN A 17 -10.80 -1.22 -0.97
CA ASN A 17 -10.47 -1.73 0.36
C ASN A 17 -10.48 -0.61 1.40
N VAL A 18 -9.96 0.58 1.07
CA VAL A 18 -10.01 1.75 1.96
C VAL A 18 -11.46 2.18 2.22
N ALA A 19 -12.31 2.19 1.20
CA ALA A 19 -13.73 2.50 1.36
C ALA A 19 -14.46 1.49 2.27
N VAL A 20 -14.25 0.18 2.04
CA VAL A 20 -14.82 -0.88 2.89
C VAL A 20 -14.34 -0.75 4.33
N MET A 21 -13.04 -0.52 4.55
CA MET A 21 -12.48 -0.38 5.89
C MET A 21 -12.95 0.90 6.58
N ALA A 22 -13.13 2.00 5.84
CA ALA A 22 -13.72 3.22 6.39
C ALA A 22 -15.17 2.98 6.85
N TYR A 23 -15.97 2.22 6.08
CA TYR A 23 -17.31 1.82 6.49
C TYR A 23 -17.30 0.97 7.76
N LEU A 24 -16.46 -0.08 7.80
CA LEU A 24 -16.32 -0.95 8.98
C LEU A 24 -15.84 -0.19 10.23
N LEU A 25 -15.03 0.86 10.06
CA LEU A 25 -14.57 1.70 11.16
C LEU A 25 -15.70 2.54 11.78
N LEU A 26 -16.71 2.90 11.00
CA LEU A 26 -17.82 3.76 11.43
C LEU A 26 -19.02 2.93 11.89
N GLU A 27 -19.41 1.91 11.12
CA GLU A 27 -20.67 1.18 11.28
C GLU A 27 -20.48 -0.29 11.71
N GLY A 28 -19.23 -0.78 11.77
CA GLY A 28 -18.94 -2.16 12.14
C GLY A 28 -19.10 -2.45 13.64
N ASN A 29 -19.05 -3.74 13.99
CA ASN A 29 -18.89 -4.15 15.39
C ASN A 29 -17.46 -3.82 15.89
N GLU A 30 -17.21 -3.98 17.20
CA GLU A 30 -15.92 -3.60 17.80
C GLU A 30 -14.71 -4.37 17.21
N GLU A 31 -14.89 -5.62 16.79
CA GLU A 31 -13.84 -6.40 16.12
C GLU A 31 -13.54 -5.86 14.72
N GLN A 32 -14.57 -5.50 13.96
CA GLN A 32 -14.45 -4.91 12.63
C GLN A 32 -13.82 -3.52 12.68
N LYS A 33 -14.20 -2.69 13.67
CA LYS A 33 -13.56 -1.39 13.90
C LYS A 33 -12.08 -1.54 14.24
N ALA A 34 -11.74 -2.50 15.11
CA ALA A 34 -10.36 -2.80 15.45
C ALA A 34 -9.55 -3.27 14.24
N LEU A 35 -10.13 -4.12 13.38
CA LEU A 35 -9.51 -4.54 12.11
C LEU A 35 -9.29 -3.35 11.18
N ALA A 36 -10.33 -2.54 10.95
CA ALA A 36 -10.27 -1.39 10.06
C ALA A 36 -9.22 -0.36 10.51
N GLY A 37 -9.14 -0.09 11.81
CA GLY A 37 -8.11 0.78 12.39
C GLY A 37 -6.69 0.26 12.12
N ARG A 38 -6.45 -1.04 12.30
CA ARG A 38 -5.16 -1.67 12.00
C ARG A 38 -4.82 -1.67 10.51
N TYR A 39 -5.81 -1.93 9.65
CA TYR A 39 -5.65 -1.91 8.20
C TYR A 39 -5.29 -0.52 7.66
N LEU A 40 -5.99 0.52 8.14
CA LEU A 40 -5.80 1.89 7.66
C LEU A 40 -4.54 2.54 8.24
N LYS A 41 -4.04 2.07 9.38
CA LYS A 41 -2.87 2.62 10.07
C LYS A 41 -1.66 2.92 9.16
N PRO A 42 -1.13 1.99 8.33
CA PRO A 42 0.01 2.31 7.45
C PRO A 42 -0.30 3.45 6.46
N LEU A 43 -1.54 3.54 5.96
CA LEU A 43 -1.96 4.60 5.05
C LEU A 43 -2.08 5.97 5.76
N MET A 44 -2.47 5.96 7.03
CA MET A 44 -2.47 7.14 7.89
C MET A 44 -1.05 7.57 8.26
N ASP A 45 -0.17 6.62 8.53
CA ASP A 45 1.24 6.89 8.83
C ASP A 45 1.97 7.46 7.60
N LEU A 46 1.64 7.01 6.39
CA LEU A 46 2.10 7.63 5.15
C LEU A 46 1.65 9.10 5.02
N ALA A 47 0.40 9.41 5.37
CA ALA A 47 -0.10 10.78 5.35
C ALA A 47 0.62 11.70 6.37
N LYS A 48 1.10 11.13 7.49
CA LYS A 48 1.92 11.84 8.49
C LYS A 48 3.40 11.95 8.10
N ARG A 49 3.93 10.99 7.34
CA ARG A 49 5.34 10.97 6.90
C ARG A 49 5.71 12.20 6.07
N GLY A 50 4.81 12.67 5.21
CA GLY A 50 5.02 13.87 4.41
C GLY A 50 4.28 13.85 3.08
N THR A 51 4.54 14.86 2.25
CA THR A 51 3.82 15.12 0.99
C THR A 51 4.67 14.92 -0.26
N THR A 52 5.86 14.34 -0.12
CA THR A 52 6.80 14.08 -1.22
C THR A 52 6.81 12.61 -1.62
N GLY A 53 6.86 12.34 -2.93
CA GLY A 53 7.08 11.01 -3.50
C GLY A 53 8.16 11.05 -4.57
N CYS A 54 9.12 10.13 -4.55
CA CYS A 54 10.20 10.04 -5.52
C CYS A 54 10.85 8.65 -5.50
N PHE A 55 11.56 8.27 -6.57
CA PHE A 55 12.49 7.14 -6.50
C PHE A 55 13.48 7.29 -5.32
N CYS A 56 13.89 8.52 -5.01
CA CYS A 56 14.81 8.82 -3.91
C CYS A 56 14.32 8.33 -2.53
N ASP A 57 13.02 8.11 -2.34
CA ASP A 57 12.49 7.52 -1.11
C ASP A 57 13.09 6.11 -0.88
N LEU A 58 13.27 5.31 -1.94
CA LEU A 58 13.92 4.01 -1.82
C LEU A 58 15.39 4.14 -1.41
N MET A 59 16.10 5.14 -1.92
CA MET A 59 17.49 5.39 -1.52
C MET A 59 17.55 5.76 -0.04
N ASN A 60 16.81 6.79 0.37
CA ASN A 60 16.92 7.38 1.70
C ASN A 60 16.40 6.47 2.82
N ASP A 61 15.25 5.82 2.58
CA ASP A 61 14.49 5.17 3.65
C ASP A 61 14.55 3.64 3.59
N VAL A 62 15.12 3.06 2.53
CA VAL A 62 15.20 1.59 2.37
C VAL A 62 16.64 1.12 2.14
N ILE A 63 17.32 1.66 1.13
CA ILE A 63 18.67 1.20 0.74
C ILE A 63 19.70 1.70 1.74
N ASN A 64 19.73 3.01 2.00
CA ASN A 64 20.67 3.64 2.93
C ASN A 64 20.41 3.20 4.38
N GLN A 65 19.18 2.78 4.70
CA GLN A 65 18.82 2.18 5.99
C GLN A 65 19.22 0.69 6.10
N GLY A 66 19.81 0.09 5.05
CA GLY A 66 20.19 -1.32 5.06
C GLY A 66 19.02 -2.31 5.01
N LEU A 67 17.81 -1.84 4.71
CA LEU A 67 16.59 -2.66 4.72
C LEU A 67 16.34 -3.37 3.38
N CYS A 68 16.95 -2.89 2.29
CA CYS A 68 16.71 -3.41 0.95
C CYS A 68 17.19 -4.86 0.76
N ILE A 69 16.25 -5.76 0.47
CA ILE A 69 16.49 -7.19 0.20
C ILE A 69 16.47 -7.57 -1.29
N GLY A 70 16.35 -6.60 -2.21
CA GLY A 70 16.43 -6.86 -3.65
C GLY A 70 15.24 -7.58 -4.29
N CYS A 71 14.05 -7.52 -3.67
CA CYS A 71 12.87 -8.28 -4.12
C CYS A 71 12.25 -7.88 -5.47
N GLY A 72 12.55 -6.69 -6.01
CA GLY A 72 12.03 -6.26 -7.33
C GLY A 72 10.69 -5.52 -7.33
N ILE A 73 9.94 -5.49 -6.22
CA ILE A 73 8.57 -4.93 -6.20
C ILE A 73 8.52 -3.45 -6.61
N CYS A 74 9.53 -2.65 -6.23
CA CYS A 74 9.62 -1.25 -6.63
C CYS A 74 9.70 -1.04 -8.15
N ALA A 75 10.35 -1.96 -8.88
CA ALA A 75 10.41 -1.90 -10.33
C ALA A 75 9.06 -2.29 -10.94
N ALA A 76 8.41 -3.33 -10.40
CA ALA A 76 7.09 -3.77 -10.84
C ALA A 76 5.99 -2.71 -10.63
N SER A 77 6.07 -1.92 -9.55
CA SER A 77 5.07 -0.89 -9.25
C SER A 77 5.31 0.45 -9.94
N CYS A 78 6.43 0.64 -10.64
CA CYS A 78 6.74 1.90 -11.31
C CYS A 78 5.94 2.04 -12.63
N PRO A 79 4.99 3.00 -12.74
CA PRO A 79 4.10 3.09 -13.90
C PRO A 79 4.83 3.50 -15.19
N VAL A 80 5.97 4.16 -15.06
CA VAL A 80 6.80 4.69 -16.16
C VAL A 80 8.09 3.90 -16.36
N ARG A 81 8.25 2.75 -15.68
CA ARG A 81 9.42 1.86 -15.78
C ARG A 81 10.77 2.57 -15.59
N ALA A 82 10.79 3.58 -14.71
CA ALA A 82 12.01 4.34 -14.38
C ALA A 82 13.00 3.56 -13.49
N ILE A 83 12.68 2.33 -13.08
CA ILE A 83 13.48 1.55 -12.13
C ILE A 83 13.86 0.21 -12.77
N THR A 84 15.17 -0.06 -12.82
CA THR A 84 15.76 -1.35 -13.18
C THR A 84 16.42 -1.98 -11.94
N HIS A 85 16.84 -3.24 -12.04
CA HIS A 85 17.60 -3.91 -10.98
C HIS A 85 18.96 -4.35 -11.52
N GLU A 86 20.02 -3.92 -10.85
CA GLU A 86 21.41 -4.31 -11.15
C GLU A 86 22.00 -4.98 -9.91
N PHE A 87 22.50 -6.21 -10.07
CA PHE A 87 23.08 -7.00 -8.97
C PHE A 87 22.19 -7.07 -7.71
N GLY A 88 20.86 -7.13 -7.90
CA GLY A 88 19.89 -7.21 -6.80
C GLY A 88 19.59 -5.88 -6.09
N LYS A 89 20.05 -4.73 -6.61
CA LYS A 89 19.72 -3.41 -6.09
C LYS A 89 18.99 -2.56 -7.14
N PRO A 90 17.99 -1.76 -6.72
CA PRO A 90 17.24 -0.94 -7.65
C PRO A 90 18.08 0.26 -8.13
N GLN A 91 18.04 0.51 -9.44
CA GLN A 91 18.65 1.66 -10.10
C GLN A 91 17.55 2.50 -10.74
N GLY A 92 17.54 3.81 -10.47
CA GLY A 92 16.45 4.70 -10.89
C GLY A 92 16.89 5.79 -11.87
N ASP A 93 16.16 5.93 -12.97
CA ASP A 93 16.26 7.07 -13.88
C ASP A 93 15.38 8.23 -13.38
N LEU A 94 16.03 9.25 -12.82
CA LEU A 94 15.35 10.43 -12.29
C LEU A 94 14.72 11.33 -13.37
N ASN A 95 15.12 11.20 -14.63
CA ASN A 95 14.51 11.95 -15.74
C ASN A 95 13.18 11.32 -16.16
N LEU A 96 13.03 10.00 -16.00
CA LEU A 96 11.75 9.31 -16.24
C LEU A 96 10.82 9.33 -15.02
N CYS A 97 11.37 9.48 -13.81
CA CYS A 97 10.59 9.47 -12.58
C CYS A 97 9.58 10.64 -12.52
N ILE A 98 8.29 10.30 -12.56
CA ILE A 98 7.19 11.27 -12.43
C ILE A 98 6.82 11.64 -10.97
N LYS A 99 7.67 11.27 -10.00
CA LYS A 99 7.50 11.64 -8.57
C LYS A 99 6.17 11.19 -7.94
N CYS A 100 5.66 10.01 -8.32
CA CYS A 100 4.38 9.49 -7.83
C CYS A 100 4.43 8.78 -6.46
N GLY A 101 5.61 8.40 -5.95
CA GLY A 101 5.78 7.71 -4.67
C GLY A 101 5.36 6.23 -4.64
N SER A 102 4.81 5.67 -5.72
CA SER A 102 4.31 4.27 -5.78
C SER A 102 5.37 3.23 -5.43
N CYS A 103 6.62 3.47 -5.82
CA CYS A 103 7.72 2.54 -5.59
C CYS A 103 8.04 2.35 -4.09
N TYR A 104 8.00 3.43 -3.29
CA TYR A 104 8.17 3.36 -1.86
C TYR A 104 6.94 2.74 -1.19
N GLY A 105 5.73 3.20 -1.53
CA GLY A 105 4.49 2.66 -0.96
C GLY A 105 4.27 1.17 -1.20
N ALA A 106 4.77 0.62 -2.31
CA ALA A 106 4.72 -0.82 -2.57
C ALA A 106 5.88 -1.61 -1.95
N CYS A 107 6.93 -0.94 -1.47
CA CYS A 107 8.10 -1.62 -0.93
C CYS A 107 7.73 -2.32 0.39
N PRO A 108 7.92 -3.65 0.54
CA PRO A 108 7.59 -4.37 1.77
C PRO A 108 8.55 -4.04 2.94
N ARG A 109 9.49 -3.11 2.71
CA ARG A 109 10.42 -2.59 3.71
C ARG A 109 10.15 -1.13 4.05
N SER A 110 9.09 -0.53 3.49
CA SER A 110 8.58 0.79 3.90
C SER A 110 7.67 0.67 5.13
N PHE A 111 6.61 -0.12 5.00
CA PHE A 111 5.79 -0.62 6.09
C PHE A 111 5.57 -2.12 5.89
N PHE A 112 5.53 -2.86 7.00
CA PHE A 112 5.17 -4.27 7.02
C PHE A 112 4.50 -4.57 8.36
N ASN A 113 3.21 -4.27 8.45
CA ASN A 113 2.38 -4.52 9.63
C ASN A 113 1.95 -5.99 9.64
N SER A 114 2.78 -6.83 10.26
CA SER A 114 2.59 -8.29 10.28
C SER A 114 1.25 -8.71 10.87
N ASP A 115 0.70 -7.96 11.81
CA ASP A 115 -0.60 -8.17 12.44
C ASP A 115 -1.81 -8.05 11.50
N VAL A 116 -1.61 -7.46 10.31
CA VAL A 116 -2.61 -7.38 9.24
C VAL A 116 -2.20 -8.26 8.07
N ILE A 117 -0.93 -8.20 7.67
CA ILE A 117 -0.44 -8.91 6.48
C ILE A 117 -0.45 -10.43 6.67
N SER A 118 -0.25 -10.95 7.90
CA SER A 118 -0.34 -12.40 8.16
C SER A 118 -1.76 -12.93 7.99
N GLU A 119 -2.77 -12.10 8.25
CA GLU A 119 -4.19 -12.45 8.22
C GLU A 119 -4.81 -12.24 6.82
N PHE A 120 -4.00 -12.34 5.76
CA PHE A 120 -4.41 -11.99 4.40
C PHE A 120 -5.64 -12.78 3.91
N GLU A 121 -5.80 -14.05 4.32
CA GLU A 121 -6.94 -14.89 3.95
C GLU A 121 -8.24 -14.34 4.57
N ALA A 122 -8.26 -14.20 5.89
CA ALA A 122 -9.42 -13.71 6.63
C ALA A 122 -9.84 -12.29 6.16
N ILE A 123 -8.88 -11.40 5.93
CA ILE A 123 -9.18 -10.05 5.44
C ILE A 123 -9.76 -10.08 4.03
N SER A 124 -9.23 -10.95 3.17
CA SER A 124 -9.75 -11.11 1.80
C SER A 124 -11.19 -11.63 1.79
N GLU A 125 -11.50 -12.57 2.67
CA GLU A 125 -12.86 -13.10 2.85
C GLU A 125 -13.82 -12.03 3.37
N ILE A 126 -13.41 -11.23 4.35
CA ILE A 126 -14.22 -10.12 4.88
C ILE A 126 -14.52 -9.10 3.79
N ILE A 127 -13.51 -8.68 3.02
CA ILE A 127 -13.69 -7.73 1.91
C ILE A 127 -14.60 -8.33 0.85
N ALA A 128 -14.41 -9.60 0.48
CA ALA A 128 -15.26 -10.28 -0.49
C ALA A 128 -16.71 -10.37 0.02
N GLY A 129 -16.91 -10.69 1.30
CA GLY A 129 -18.22 -10.75 1.94
C GLY A 129 -18.93 -9.40 1.97
N ALA A 130 -18.22 -8.31 2.26
CA ALA A 130 -18.76 -6.95 2.27
C ALA A 130 -19.19 -6.46 0.88
N LEU A 131 -18.63 -7.04 -0.19
CA LEU A 131 -18.95 -6.70 -1.58
C LEU A 131 -20.01 -7.61 -2.20
N LYS A 132 -20.42 -8.69 -1.51
CA LYS A 132 -21.53 -9.53 -1.96
C LYS A 132 -22.84 -8.81 -1.65
N GLU A 133 -23.51 -8.31 -2.68
CA GLU A 133 -24.93 -7.95 -2.63
C GLU A 133 -25.73 -8.87 -3.57
N GLY A 134 -26.80 -9.48 -3.07
CA GLY A 134 -28.00 -9.76 -3.88
C GLY A 134 -28.07 -11.03 -4.73
N GLU A 135 -27.66 -12.20 -4.24
CA GLU A 135 -28.46 -13.39 -4.57
C GLU A 135 -29.78 -13.24 -3.79
N LYS A 136 -30.76 -12.57 -4.39
CA LYS A 136 -32.15 -12.87 -4.08
C LYS A 136 -32.35 -14.33 -4.49
N ASP A 137 -32.74 -15.15 -3.53
CA ASP A 137 -33.42 -16.41 -3.79
C ASP A 137 -34.67 -16.09 -4.66
N ASP A 138 -34.55 -16.24 -5.98
CA ASP A 138 -35.68 -16.35 -6.92
C ASP A 138 -35.77 -17.80 -7.44
#